data_AF-A0A5M6J2Q2-F1
#
_entry.id   AF-A0A5M6J2Q2-F1
#
_cell.length_a   1.000
_cell.length_b   1.000
_cell.length_c   1.000
_cell.angle_alpha   90.00
_cell.angle_beta   90.00
_cell.angle_gamma   90.00
#
_symmetry.space_group_name_H-M   'P 1'
#
loop_
_entity.id
_entity.type
_entity.pdbx_description
1 polymer ?
#
loop_
_entity_poly.entity_id
_entity_poly.type
_entity_poly.pdbx_seq_one_letter_code
_entity_poly.pdbx_strand_id
1 'polypeptide(L)'
;MTTSATTGNIVPSTDNAPGLRQVFFDGFDGTSLDRANWPTLYGGDGLSSNGAFRFDPGKLSVGNGVLTISGDKGGDGIWNVGGLSTAPWAGAAAGTGTGITYGRVEIRAKLGWELKGAGAVFLLWPTTPNVWPPEVDILETPNGKGMFTVHWAGPSGEDKYRSQLFDLDLTQWHTYTTDWTPDGVRLYIDDTLICTETNHVPSQAMSVGLQGHVGAASELWYGGSPNASGVKHFGIEVGYVSMAQWIGGTLTPPGDPIPPPPPPVAMTIGSGPHMLVFKISEDAFQGDAQYTIKVDGQQVGGTFAAKALHSYGQSDTIILKGDWGLGSHRVEMAFLEDAWGGIGTLDRNLYLDAASYDGVRIPDSTLAFRRTGTQSLGFTDWSPLTMGAGEIAQGTDGLDIFRCSDVAGSGLIKDFQIGIDKLVFSGVDAASVRISDGHGGADNAWGQRVTFGTHGESVFLRWSWGVTTADMRFT
;
A
#
# COMPACT_ATOMS: atom_id res chain seq x y z
N MET A 1 2.44 12.64 -2.83
CA MET A 1 1.59 13.16 -3.92
C MET A 1 0.19 12.71 -3.61
N THR A 2 -0.75 13.66 -3.58
CA THR A 2 -2.17 13.37 -3.36
C THR A 2 -2.69 12.57 -4.54
N THR A 3 -2.97 11.28 -4.33
CA THR A 3 -3.79 10.48 -5.26
C THR A 3 -5.14 11.17 -5.34
N SER A 4 -5.45 11.81 -6.47
CA SER A 4 -6.77 12.36 -6.71
C SER A 4 -7.75 11.19 -6.83
N ALA A 5 -8.39 10.84 -5.71
CA ALA A 5 -9.56 9.99 -5.68
C ALA A 5 -10.76 10.90 -5.99
N THR A 6 -11.43 10.74 -7.12
CA THR A 6 -12.70 9.97 -7.28
C THR A 6 -13.37 10.51 -8.56
N THR A 7 -14.22 9.79 -9.33
CA THR A 7 -15.45 9.10 -8.85
C THR A 7 -15.97 7.92 -9.69
N GLY A 8 -16.20 6.77 -9.03
CA GLY A 8 -17.21 5.77 -9.43
C GLY A 8 -16.73 4.56 -10.27
N ASN A 9 -16.50 3.42 -9.59
CA ASN A 9 -16.28 2.07 -10.16
C ASN A 9 -15.11 1.86 -11.16
N ILE A 10 -14.38 2.89 -11.57
CA ILE A 10 -13.20 2.75 -12.43
C ILE A 10 -12.01 2.30 -11.58
N VAL A 11 -11.52 1.09 -11.83
CA VAL A 11 -10.30 0.53 -11.23
C VAL A 11 -9.33 0.29 -12.39
N PRO A 12 -8.41 1.22 -12.69
CA PRO A 12 -7.45 1.03 -13.78
C PRO A 12 -6.52 -0.13 -13.43
N SER A 13 -6.01 -0.84 -14.44
CA SER A 13 -5.12 -2.00 -14.23
C SER A 13 -3.74 -1.64 -13.66
N THR A 14 -3.50 -0.36 -13.45
CA THR A 14 -2.37 0.22 -12.71
C THR A 14 -2.55 0.21 -11.19
N ASP A 15 -3.79 0.10 -10.71
CA ASP A 15 -4.12 0.15 -9.28
C ASP A 15 -3.94 -1.23 -8.63
N ASN A 16 -3.26 -1.27 -7.48
CA ASN A 16 -2.95 -2.47 -6.70
C ASN A 16 -2.37 -3.66 -7.50
N ALA A 17 -1.73 -3.39 -8.64
CA ALA A 17 -1.13 -4.43 -9.47
C ALA A 17 0.27 -4.82 -8.94
N PRO A 18 0.54 -6.12 -8.70
CA PRO A 18 1.87 -6.58 -8.29
C PRO A 18 2.96 -6.14 -9.26
N GLY A 19 4.08 -5.66 -8.73
CA GLY A 19 5.18 -5.14 -9.56
C GLY A 19 4.96 -3.74 -10.12
N LEU A 20 3.84 -3.07 -9.79
CA LEU A 20 3.53 -1.70 -10.15
C LEU A 20 3.29 -0.82 -8.92
N ARG A 21 3.69 0.45 -9.01
CA ARG A 21 3.20 1.54 -8.15
C ARG A 21 2.52 2.58 -9.01
N GLN A 22 1.22 2.81 -8.82
CA GLN A 22 0.54 3.96 -9.42
C GLN A 22 1.18 5.29 -8.98
N VAL A 23 1.58 6.11 -9.95
CA VAL A 23 2.18 7.44 -9.74
C VAL A 23 1.30 8.58 -10.21
N PHE A 24 0.30 8.27 -11.04
CA PHE A 24 -0.60 9.25 -11.62
C PHE A 24 -1.95 8.62 -11.93
N PHE A 25 -3.01 9.37 -11.63
CA PHE A 25 -4.36 9.08 -12.05
C PHE A 25 -5.11 10.40 -12.22
N ASP A 26 -5.81 10.54 -13.35
CA ASP A 26 -6.75 11.62 -13.58
C ASP A 26 -7.98 11.06 -14.30
N GLY A 27 -9.12 11.10 -13.61
CA GLY A 27 -10.44 10.73 -14.16
C GLY A 27 -11.23 11.92 -14.69
N PHE A 28 -10.64 13.12 -14.67
CA PHE A 28 -11.25 14.35 -15.20
C PHE A 28 -12.63 14.67 -14.57
N ASP A 29 -12.85 14.28 -13.32
CA ASP A 29 -14.10 14.48 -12.58
C ASP A 29 -14.39 15.96 -12.22
N GLY A 30 -13.40 16.84 -12.40
CA GLY A 30 -13.53 18.28 -12.19
C GLY A 30 -14.34 18.98 -13.29
N THR A 31 -14.40 20.31 -13.18
CA THR A 31 -15.00 21.20 -14.19
C THR A 31 -13.96 21.94 -15.03
N SER A 32 -12.68 21.66 -14.79
CA SER A 32 -11.54 22.23 -15.50
C SER A 32 -10.34 21.30 -15.39
N LEU A 33 -9.36 21.49 -16.28
CA LEU A 33 -8.13 20.70 -16.29
C LEU A 33 -7.29 20.97 -15.04
N ASP A 34 -6.90 19.92 -14.32
CA ASP A 34 -5.97 20.05 -13.20
C ASP A 34 -4.56 20.38 -13.72
N ARG A 35 -4.13 21.61 -13.47
CA ARG A 35 -2.83 22.13 -13.91
C ARG A 35 -1.66 21.53 -13.14
N ALA A 36 -1.88 20.93 -11.97
CA ALA A 36 -0.84 20.21 -11.24
C ALA A 36 -0.53 18.87 -11.92
N ASN A 37 -1.57 18.19 -12.43
CA ASN A 37 -1.44 16.94 -13.18
C ASN A 37 -0.90 17.16 -14.59
N TRP A 38 -1.32 18.23 -15.25
CA TRP A 38 -1.04 18.50 -16.66
C TRP A 38 -0.24 19.79 -16.87
N PRO A 39 0.95 19.96 -16.29
CA PRO A 39 1.63 21.26 -16.25
C PRO A 39 1.97 21.85 -17.64
N THR A 40 2.06 21.04 -18.68
CA THR A 40 2.36 21.51 -20.05
C THR A 40 1.13 21.44 -20.94
N LEU A 41 0.73 22.59 -21.50
CA LEU A 41 -0.23 22.68 -22.60
C LEU A 41 0.53 23.01 -23.87
N TYR A 42 0.18 22.34 -24.96
CA TYR A 42 0.74 22.65 -26.26
C TYR A 42 0.08 23.92 -26.79
N GLY A 43 0.89 24.84 -27.32
CA GLY A 43 0.41 26.13 -27.80
C GLY A 43 1.51 26.98 -28.41
N GLY A 44 1.17 28.24 -28.68
CA GLY A 44 2.04 29.23 -29.32
C GLY A 44 1.58 29.56 -30.74
N ASP A 45 2.15 30.61 -31.32
CA ASP A 45 1.74 31.13 -32.64
C ASP A 45 2.32 30.32 -33.83
N GLY A 46 3.09 29.27 -33.55
CA GLY A 46 3.80 28.47 -34.55
C GLY A 46 2.93 27.40 -35.21
N LEU A 47 3.10 27.22 -36.51
CA LEU A 47 2.59 26.05 -37.22
C LEU A 47 3.40 24.81 -36.81
N SER A 48 2.71 23.67 -36.75
CA SER A 48 3.35 22.35 -36.77
C SER A 48 4.28 22.24 -37.98
N SER A 49 5.27 21.35 -37.88
CA SER A 49 6.30 21.16 -38.92
C SER A 49 5.73 20.77 -40.29
N ASN A 50 4.59 20.09 -40.34
CA ASN A 50 3.89 19.75 -41.59
C ASN A 50 3.03 20.90 -42.15
N GLY A 51 2.85 21.98 -41.39
CA GLY A 51 2.11 23.17 -41.78
C GLY A 51 0.59 23.01 -41.82
N ALA A 52 0.01 21.92 -41.30
CA ALA A 52 -1.42 21.63 -41.40
C ALA A 52 -2.24 22.11 -40.19
N PHE A 53 -1.60 22.21 -39.02
CA PHE A 53 -2.23 22.65 -37.79
C PHE A 53 -1.30 23.47 -36.90
N ARG A 54 -1.86 24.08 -35.88
CA ARG A 54 -1.17 24.71 -34.75
C ARG A 54 -1.84 24.28 -33.45
N PHE A 55 -1.08 24.25 -32.37
CA PHE A 55 -1.64 23.94 -31.07
C PHE A 55 -2.34 25.15 -30.46
N ASP A 56 -3.50 24.92 -29.87
CA ASP A 56 -4.31 25.93 -29.20
C ASP A 56 -4.84 25.34 -27.88
N PRO A 57 -4.36 25.83 -26.72
CA PRO A 57 -4.86 25.40 -25.41
C PRO A 57 -6.37 25.60 -25.23
N GLY A 58 -6.98 26.53 -25.97
CA GLY A 58 -8.43 26.76 -26.00
C GLY A 58 -9.24 25.60 -26.60
N LYS A 59 -8.57 24.57 -27.13
CA LYS A 59 -9.18 23.33 -27.65
C LYS A 59 -9.23 22.19 -26.65
N LEU A 60 -8.90 22.46 -25.39
CA LEU A 60 -9.01 21.54 -24.27
C LEU A 60 -10.19 21.94 -23.38
N SER A 61 -11.03 20.98 -23.01
CA SER A 61 -12.07 21.17 -22.00
C SER A 61 -12.22 19.93 -21.11
N VAL A 62 -12.60 20.14 -19.85
CA VAL A 62 -12.86 19.07 -18.89
C VAL A 62 -14.25 19.25 -18.31
N GLY A 63 -15.01 18.16 -18.24
CA GLY A 63 -16.29 18.13 -17.55
C GLY A 63 -16.96 16.76 -17.69
N ASN A 64 -17.80 16.42 -16.71
CA ASN A 64 -18.54 15.15 -16.66
C ASN A 64 -17.63 13.90 -16.73
N GLY A 65 -16.44 13.95 -16.11
CA GLY A 65 -15.50 12.81 -16.10
C GLY A 65 -14.80 12.58 -17.44
N VAL A 66 -14.72 13.61 -18.29
CA VAL A 66 -14.10 13.52 -19.62
C VAL A 66 -13.23 14.75 -19.89
N LEU A 67 -12.01 14.50 -20.36
CA LEU A 67 -11.21 15.48 -21.10
C LEU A 67 -11.57 15.40 -22.58
N THR A 68 -11.92 16.53 -23.17
CA THR A 68 -12.07 16.67 -24.62
C THR A 68 -10.88 17.40 -25.21
N ILE A 69 -10.19 16.75 -26.16
CA ILE A 69 -9.16 17.33 -27.01
C ILE A 69 -9.77 17.54 -28.39
N SER A 70 -9.99 18.80 -28.76
CA SER A 70 -10.68 19.15 -30.01
C SER A 70 -9.74 19.68 -31.09
N GLY A 71 -10.23 19.69 -32.32
CA GLY A 71 -9.58 20.35 -33.45
C GLY A 71 -10.61 21.09 -34.31
N ASP A 72 -10.36 22.37 -34.59
CA ASP A 72 -11.24 23.21 -35.41
C ASP A 72 -10.52 23.73 -36.66
N LYS A 73 -11.18 23.64 -37.80
CA LYS A 73 -10.67 24.19 -39.06
C LYS A 73 -10.78 25.72 -39.06
N GLY A 74 -9.64 26.40 -39.15
CA GLY A 74 -9.57 27.84 -39.33
C GLY A 74 -10.04 28.29 -40.72
N GLY A 75 -10.40 29.58 -40.84
CA GLY A 75 -10.77 30.18 -42.12
C GLY A 75 -9.62 30.27 -43.12
N ASP A 76 -8.38 30.18 -42.63
CA ASP A 76 -7.14 30.06 -43.40
C ASP A 76 -6.85 28.62 -43.88
N GLY A 77 -7.68 27.65 -43.50
CA GLY A 77 -7.49 26.24 -43.81
C GLY A 77 -6.51 25.52 -42.89
N ILE A 78 -5.96 26.20 -41.87
CA ILE A 78 -5.11 25.63 -40.84
C ILE A 78 -5.97 25.22 -39.64
N TRP A 79 -5.71 24.04 -39.08
CA TRP A 79 -6.45 23.55 -37.92
C TRP A 79 -5.85 24.06 -36.61
N ASN A 80 -6.72 24.40 -35.66
CA ASN A 80 -6.33 24.70 -34.28
C ASN A 80 -6.66 23.46 -33.43
N VAL A 81 -5.67 22.88 -32.77
CA VAL A 81 -5.77 21.56 -32.16
C VAL A 81 -5.31 21.57 -30.72
N GLY A 82 -5.99 20.82 -29.85
CA GLY A 82 -5.59 20.67 -28.46
C GLY A 82 -4.42 19.70 -28.28
N GLY A 83 -3.62 19.93 -27.24
CA GLY A 83 -2.61 18.99 -26.80
C GLY A 83 -2.05 19.37 -25.43
N LEU A 84 -1.64 18.37 -24.67
CA LEU A 84 -1.18 18.51 -23.30
C LEU A 84 -0.26 17.35 -22.92
N SER A 85 0.53 17.57 -21.86
CA SER A 85 1.43 16.55 -21.34
C SER A 85 1.57 16.64 -19.82
N THR A 86 1.85 15.49 -19.22
CA THR A 86 2.31 15.40 -17.83
C THR A 86 3.76 15.85 -17.68
N ALA A 87 4.49 16.11 -18.78
CA ALA A 87 5.88 16.57 -18.74
C ALA A 87 6.00 17.98 -18.11
N PRO A 88 7.09 18.25 -17.38
CA PRO A 88 7.40 19.62 -16.96
C PRO A 88 7.68 20.53 -18.16
N TRP A 89 7.35 21.82 -18.04
CA TRP A 89 7.81 22.82 -19.01
C TRP A 89 9.31 23.08 -18.86
N ALA A 90 9.95 23.62 -19.90
CA ALA A 90 11.38 23.95 -19.86
C ALA A 90 11.70 24.93 -18.73
N GLY A 91 12.64 24.54 -17.84
CA GLY A 91 13.03 25.35 -16.67
C GLY A 91 12.09 25.26 -15.47
N ALA A 92 11.14 24.31 -15.46
CA ALA A 92 10.28 24.07 -14.30
C ALA A 92 11.07 23.68 -13.05
N ALA A 93 10.50 23.98 -11.88
CA ALA A 93 11.08 23.55 -10.60
C ALA A 93 11.11 22.01 -10.50
N ALA A 94 12.10 21.48 -9.78
CA ALA A 94 12.20 20.04 -9.51
C ALA A 94 10.90 19.49 -8.91
N GLY A 95 10.44 18.34 -9.41
CA GLY A 95 9.17 17.73 -9.01
C GLY A 95 7.93 18.25 -9.74
N THR A 96 8.11 19.15 -10.73
CA THR A 96 7.03 19.53 -11.65
C THR A 96 6.79 18.41 -12.66
N GLY A 97 5.53 18.11 -12.94
CA GLY A 97 5.15 17.06 -13.90
C GLY A 97 5.34 15.66 -13.36
N THR A 98 4.94 14.69 -14.17
CA THR A 98 4.97 13.27 -13.82
C THR A 98 5.44 12.46 -15.03
N GLY A 99 6.29 11.47 -14.77
CA GLY A 99 6.73 10.48 -15.74
C GLY A 99 7.20 9.21 -15.03
N ILE A 100 7.51 8.18 -15.80
CA ILE A 100 8.02 6.90 -15.32
C ILE A 100 9.23 6.46 -16.15
N THR A 101 10.07 5.59 -15.60
CA THR A 101 11.03 4.80 -16.38
C THR A 101 10.64 3.34 -16.22
N TYR A 102 10.01 2.75 -17.24
CA TYR A 102 9.30 1.48 -17.13
C TYR A 102 8.06 1.53 -16.24
N GLY A 103 7.05 0.75 -16.59
CA GLY A 103 5.76 0.71 -15.91
C GLY A 103 4.61 0.38 -16.84
N ARG A 104 3.41 0.79 -16.40
CA ARG A 104 2.17 0.66 -17.16
C ARG A 104 1.56 2.04 -17.35
N VAL A 105 1.13 2.35 -18.57
CA VAL A 105 0.34 3.53 -18.90
C VAL A 105 -1.00 3.07 -19.46
N GLU A 106 -2.09 3.63 -18.96
CA GLU A 106 -3.44 3.28 -19.36
C GLU A 106 -4.21 4.54 -19.73
N ILE A 107 -4.73 4.60 -20.95
CA ILE A 107 -5.51 5.72 -21.46
C ILE A 107 -6.84 5.15 -21.92
N ARG A 108 -7.97 5.64 -21.40
CA ARG A 108 -9.30 5.28 -21.92
C ARG A 108 -9.84 6.40 -22.77
N ALA A 109 -10.05 6.14 -24.06
CA ALA A 109 -10.43 7.18 -25.00
C ALA A 109 -11.29 6.68 -26.17
N LYS A 110 -11.95 7.63 -26.84
CA LYS A 110 -12.59 7.45 -28.15
C LYS A 110 -12.46 8.71 -29.00
N LEU A 111 -12.57 8.56 -30.31
CA LEU A 111 -12.79 9.67 -31.23
C LEU A 111 -14.30 9.91 -31.37
N GLY A 112 -14.72 11.16 -31.53
CA GLY A 112 -16.13 11.49 -31.72
C GLY A 112 -16.73 10.92 -33.00
N TRP A 113 -15.89 10.52 -33.97
CA TRP A 113 -16.24 9.94 -35.27
C TRP A 113 -14.99 9.54 -36.06
N GLU A 114 -15.15 8.68 -37.08
CA GLU A 114 -14.08 8.32 -38.00
C GLU A 114 -13.70 9.50 -38.90
N LEU A 115 -12.41 9.84 -38.93
CA LEU A 115 -11.86 10.85 -39.83
C LEU A 115 -10.53 10.39 -40.41
N LYS A 116 -10.41 10.45 -41.73
CA LYS A 116 -9.12 10.27 -42.41
C LYS A 116 -8.39 11.61 -42.47
N GLY A 117 -7.10 11.60 -42.18
CA GLY A 117 -6.28 12.81 -42.22
C GLY A 117 -6.30 13.65 -40.94
N ALA A 118 -7.03 13.24 -39.90
CA ALA A 118 -6.94 13.83 -38.57
C ALA A 118 -7.39 12.84 -37.50
N GLY A 119 -6.82 12.95 -36.30
CA GLY A 119 -7.20 12.06 -35.20
C GLY A 119 -6.27 12.20 -33.99
N ALA A 120 -6.23 11.16 -33.17
CA ALA A 120 -5.44 11.14 -31.94
C ALA A 120 -3.98 10.77 -32.19
N VAL A 121 -3.11 11.39 -31.39
CA VAL A 121 -1.75 10.90 -31.09
C VAL A 121 -1.59 10.83 -29.57
N PHE A 122 -1.42 9.62 -29.05
CA PHE A 122 -1.12 9.34 -27.65
C PHE A 122 0.28 8.77 -27.57
N LEU A 123 1.13 9.33 -26.69
CA LEU A 123 2.55 9.04 -26.75
C LEU A 123 3.21 9.10 -25.37
N LEU A 124 4.37 8.45 -25.27
CA LEU A 124 5.36 8.65 -24.22
C LEU A 124 6.54 9.44 -24.79
N TRP A 125 6.78 10.61 -24.21
CA TRP A 125 7.86 11.51 -24.61
C TRP A 125 8.89 11.67 -23.49
N PRO A 126 10.19 11.80 -23.78
CA PRO A 126 11.22 12.11 -22.80
C PRO A 126 10.86 13.23 -21.82
N THR A 127 11.00 12.99 -20.52
CA THR A 127 10.78 14.05 -19.52
C THR A 127 11.83 15.15 -19.57
N THR A 128 12.99 14.86 -20.16
CA THR A 128 14.05 15.84 -20.37
C THR A 128 13.69 16.71 -21.59
N PRO A 129 13.60 18.04 -21.42
CA PRO A 129 13.27 18.93 -22.53
C PRO A 129 14.27 18.82 -23.69
N ASN A 130 13.77 18.88 -24.92
CA ASN A 130 14.56 18.86 -26.16
C ASN A 130 15.41 17.61 -26.37
N VAL A 131 15.05 16.49 -25.74
CA VAL A 131 15.65 15.18 -26.02
C VAL A 131 14.67 14.38 -26.85
N TRP A 132 15.09 13.99 -28.05
CA TRP A 132 14.38 13.08 -28.94
C TRP A 132 15.31 12.59 -30.05
N PRO A 133 15.21 11.33 -30.50
CA PRO A 133 14.48 10.21 -29.89
C PRO A 133 15.05 9.80 -28.51
N PRO A 134 14.40 8.90 -27.72
CA PRO A 134 13.31 7.98 -28.06
C PRO A 134 11.89 8.54 -27.88
N GLU A 135 10.90 7.81 -28.41
CA GLU A 135 9.46 8.04 -28.22
C GLU A 135 8.70 6.71 -28.36
N VAL A 136 7.56 6.57 -27.66
CA VAL A 136 6.62 5.47 -27.85
C VAL A 136 5.24 6.05 -28.18
N ASP A 137 4.81 5.90 -29.41
CA ASP A 137 3.45 6.23 -29.84
C ASP A 137 2.53 5.08 -29.48
N ILE A 138 1.73 5.28 -28.44
CA ILE A 138 0.71 4.34 -27.96
C ILE A 138 -0.41 4.23 -29.01
N LEU A 139 -0.77 5.36 -29.63
CA LEU A 139 -1.76 5.42 -30.70
C LEU A 139 -1.45 6.60 -31.62
N GLU A 140 -1.25 6.33 -32.90
CA GLU A 140 -1.49 7.26 -34.00
C GLU A 140 -2.64 6.72 -34.87
N THR A 141 -3.29 7.59 -35.66
CA THR A 141 -4.51 7.22 -36.40
C THR A 141 -4.42 7.34 -37.93
N PRO A 142 -3.33 6.89 -38.59
CA PRO A 142 -3.16 7.05 -40.04
C PRO A 142 -4.25 6.31 -40.81
N ASN A 143 -4.87 7.00 -41.76
CA ASN A 143 -5.92 6.47 -42.62
C ASN A 143 -7.11 5.85 -41.85
N GLY A 144 -7.33 6.26 -40.60
CA GLY A 144 -8.38 5.73 -39.72
C GLY A 144 -8.06 4.38 -39.08
N LYS A 145 -6.81 3.91 -39.16
CA LYS A 145 -6.33 2.70 -38.45
C LYS A 145 -5.60 3.10 -37.18
N GLY A 146 -5.50 2.19 -36.21
CA GLY A 146 -4.57 2.37 -35.11
C GLY A 146 -3.14 2.03 -35.53
N MET A 147 -2.16 2.80 -35.04
CA MET A 147 -0.74 2.55 -35.24
C MET A 147 0.00 2.71 -33.93
N PHE A 148 0.82 1.71 -33.60
CA PHE A 148 1.74 1.71 -32.46
C PHE A 148 3.17 1.83 -33.00
N THR A 149 3.94 2.80 -32.50
CA THR A 149 5.30 3.05 -33.00
C THR A 149 6.30 3.20 -31.85
N VAL A 150 7.49 2.61 -32.01
CA VAL A 150 8.64 2.88 -31.13
C VAL A 150 9.72 3.56 -31.94
N HIS A 151 10.16 4.74 -31.51
CA HIS A 151 11.23 5.55 -32.11
C HIS A 151 12.53 5.44 -31.29
N TRP A 152 13.66 5.39 -31.97
CA TRP A 152 15.00 5.38 -31.37
C TRP A 152 16.01 6.13 -32.24
N ALA A 153 17.09 6.58 -31.62
CA ALA A 153 18.20 7.22 -32.33
C ALA A 153 19.03 6.16 -33.07
N GLY A 154 19.16 6.33 -34.38
CA GLY A 154 20.09 5.57 -35.22
C GLY A 154 21.55 5.94 -34.97
N PRO A 155 22.51 5.27 -35.63
CA PRO A 155 23.94 5.46 -35.39
C PRO A 155 24.44 6.89 -35.62
N SER A 156 23.74 7.70 -36.41
CA SER A 156 24.06 9.11 -36.66
C SER A 156 23.11 10.09 -35.95
N GLY A 157 22.30 9.60 -35.01
CA GLY A 157 21.28 10.38 -34.31
C GLY A 157 20.02 10.63 -35.16
N GLU A 158 19.92 10.00 -36.33
CA GLU A 158 18.71 10.06 -37.14
C GLU A 158 17.58 9.27 -36.49
N ASP A 159 16.34 9.63 -36.79
CA ASP A 159 15.18 8.85 -36.35
C ASP A 159 15.14 7.48 -37.04
N LYS A 160 14.93 6.45 -36.24
CA LYS A 160 14.59 5.09 -36.64
C LYS A 160 13.37 4.67 -35.87
N TYR A 161 12.50 3.92 -36.52
CA TYR A 161 11.26 3.52 -35.89
C TYR A 161 10.82 2.14 -36.34
N ARG A 162 9.91 1.56 -35.55
CA ARG A 162 9.13 0.39 -35.90
C ARG A 162 7.66 0.68 -35.63
N SER A 163 6.87 0.70 -36.70
CA SER A 163 5.42 0.85 -36.62
C SER A 163 4.70 -0.48 -36.82
N GLN A 164 3.59 -0.64 -36.11
CA GLN A 164 2.68 -1.78 -36.19
C GLN A 164 1.26 -1.25 -36.35
N LEU A 165 0.61 -1.55 -37.48
CA LEU A 165 -0.77 -1.16 -37.75
C LEU A 165 -1.75 -2.21 -37.22
N PHE A 166 -2.89 -1.76 -36.71
CA PHE A 166 -3.99 -2.60 -36.26
C PHE A 166 -5.34 -1.98 -36.62
N ASP A 167 -6.35 -2.84 -36.75
CA ASP A 167 -7.73 -2.42 -37.00
C ASP A 167 -8.46 -2.20 -35.67
N LEU A 168 -9.16 -1.08 -35.56
CA LEU A 168 -9.91 -0.69 -34.37
C LEU A 168 -11.05 0.27 -34.77
N ASP A 169 -12.24 0.11 -34.20
CA ASP A 169 -13.30 1.12 -34.30
C ASP A 169 -13.01 2.25 -33.31
N LEU A 170 -12.26 3.25 -33.77
CA LEU A 170 -11.84 4.39 -32.95
C LEU A 170 -12.99 5.22 -32.39
N THR A 171 -14.24 5.00 -32.82
CA THR A 171 -15.42 5.71 -32.30
C THR A 171 -15.97 5.14 -31.00
N GLN A 172 -15.54 3.92 -30.63
CA GLN A 172 -15.91 3.28 -29.37
C GLN A 172 -14.90 3.61 -28.27
N TRP A 173 -15.37 3.53 -27.02
CA TRP A 173 -14.49 3.63 -25.86
C TRP A 173 -13.58 2.40 -25.80
N HIS A 174 -12.28 2.65 -25.94
CA HIS A 174 -11.24 1.65 -25.79
C HIS A 174 -10.29 2.04 -24.67
N THR A 175 -9.75 1.04 -23.97
CA THR A 175 -8.64 1.21 -23.04
C THR A 175 -7.34 0.78 -23.71
N TYR A 176 -6.42 1.74 -23.87
CA TYR A 176 -5.08 1.57 -24.43
C TYR A 176 -4.10 1.39 -23.27
N THR A 177 -3.65 0.15 -23.04
CA THR A 177 -2.72 -0.18 -21.97
C THR A 177 -1.35 -0.50 -22.54
N THR A 178 -0.33 0.26 -22.15
CA THR A 178 1.06 0.05 -22.57
C THR A 178 1.87 -0.46 -21.39
N ASP A 179 2.32 -1.71 -21.45
CA ASP A 179 3.35 -2.24 -20.56
C ASP A 179 4.72 -1.97 -21.15
N TRP A 180 5.56 -1.28 -20.39
CA TRP A 180 6.92 -0.95 -20.77
C TRP A 180 7.85 -1.44 -19.67
N THR A 181 8.63 -2.48 -19.95
CA THR A 181 9.68 -2.94 -19.04
C THR A 181 11.02 -3.03 -19.79
N PRO A 182 12.17 -3.29 -19.12
CA PRO A 182 13.43 -3.46 -19.82
C PRO A 182 13.42 -4.52 -20.94
N ASP A 183 12.48 -5.48 -20.88
CA ASP A 183 12.37 -6.57 -21.84
C ASP A 183 11.57 -6.23 -23.11
N GLY A 184 10.80 -5.15 -23.10
CA GLY A 184 9.90 -4.81 -24.20
C GLY A 184 8.83 -3.78 -23.87
N VAL A 185 8.21 -3.26 -24.92
CA VAL A 185 7.00 -2.46 -24.90
C VAL A 185 5.87 -3.26 -25.54
N ARG A 186 4.72 -3.35 -24.85
CA ARG A 186 3.56 -4.14 -25.26
C ARG A 186 2.31 -3.27 -25.19
N LEU A 187 1.57 -3.21 -26.28
CA LEU A 187 0.28 -2.53 -26.35
C LEU A 187 -0.84 -3.55 -26.23
N TYR A 188 -1.75 -3.31 -25.29
CA TYR A 188 -3.01 -4.01 -25.14
C TYR A 188 -4.15 -3.04 -25.44
N ILE A 189 -5.17 -3.52 -26.14
CA ILE A 189 -6.43 -2.82 -26.36
C ILE A 189 -7.53 -3.67 -25.73
N ASP A 190 -8.28 -3.10 -24.78
CA ASP A 190 -9.32 -3.79 -24.03
C ASP A 190 -8.83 -5.17 -23.53
N ASP A 191 -7.72 -5.14 -22.79
CA ASP A 191 -7.06 -6.30 -22.18
C ASP A 191 -6.46 -7.33 -23.17
N THR A 192 -6.59 -7.10 -24.48
CA THR A 192 -6.05 -7.98 -25.52
C THR A 192 -4.71 -7.48 -26.02
N LEU A 193 -3.66 -8.32 -25.99
CA LEU A 193 -2.34 -7.97 -26.55
C LEU A 193 -2.43 -7.77 -28.07
N ILE A 194 -2.08 -6.58 -28.54
CA ILE A 194 -2.12 -6.20 -29.96
C ILE A 194 -0.72 -6.08 -30.56
N CYS A 195 0.22 -5.44 -29.86
CA CYS A 195 1.57 -5.20 -30.36
C CYS A 195 2.63 -5.55 -29.32
N THR A 196 3.80 -5.95 -29.79
CA THR A 196 5.00 -6.15 -28.96
C THR A 196 6.22 -5.64 -29.72
N GLU A 197 7.09 -4.91 -29.04
CA GLU A 197 8.42 -4.54 -29.52
C GLU A 197 9.44 -4.80 -28.42
N THR A 198 10.47 -5.58 -28.72
CA THR A 198 11.52 -6.00 -27.77
C THR A 198 12.90 -5.44 -28.13
N ASN A 199 13.02 -4.77 -29.28
CA ASN A 199 14.26 -4.16 -29.74
C ASN A 199 14.21 -2.65 -29.51
N HIS A 200 15.35 -2.06 -29.15
CA HIS A 200 15.49 -0.61 -28.94
C HIS A 200 14.47 -0.05 -27.92
N VAL A 201 14.19 -0.83 -26.88
CA VAL A 201 13.31 -0.43 -25.79
C VAL A 201 13.87 0.83 -25.13
N PRO A 202 13.10 1.93 -25.05
CA PRO A 202 13.55 3.14 -24.37
C PRO A 202 13.88 2.87 -22.90
N SER A 203 14.92 3.54 -22.39
CA SER A 203 15.42 3.31 -21.02
C SER A 203 15.53 4.60 -20.18
N GLN A 204 14.98 5.70 -20.68
CA GLN A 204 14.97 7.00 -20.00
C GLN A 204 13.56 7.37 -19.57
N ALA A 205 13.42 8.23 -18.55
CA ALA A 205 12.12 8.65 -18.06
C ALA A 205 11.28 9.32 -19.16
N MET A 206 10.01 8.94 -19.25
CA MET A 206 9.04 9.50 -20.19
C MET A 206 7.74 9.90 -19.50
N SER A 207 7.08 10.92 -20.05
CA SER A 207 5.80 11.48 -19.64
C SER A 207 4.74 11.18 -20.69
N VAL A 208 3.47 11.17 -20.27
CA VAL A 208 2.35 10.99 -21.19
C VAL A 208 2.09 12.29 -21.94
N GLY A 209 1.95 12.20 -23.26
CA GLY A 209 1.44 13.25 -24.13
C GLY A 209 0.13 12.81 -24.78
N LEU A 210 -0.86 13.69 -24.80
CA LEU A 210 -2.11 13.50 -25.52
C LEU A 210 -2.31 14.67 -26.47
N GLN A 211 -2.58 14.42 -27.73
CA GLN A 211 -2.79 15.48 -28.71
C GLN A 211 -3.69 15.05 -29.86
N GLY A 212 -4.29 16.03 -30.52
CA GLY A 212 -4.78 15.82 -31.87
C GLY A 212 -3.67 16.03 -32.91
N HIS A 213 -3.84 15.43 -34.07
CA HIS A 213 -2.99 15.62 -35.24
C HIS A 213 -3.84 15.84 -36.48
N VAL A 214 -3.32 16.63 -37.44
CA VAL A 214 -3.92 16.82 -38.76
C VAL A 214 -2.84 16.67 -39.81
N GLY A 215 -3.09 15.80 -40.80
CA GLY A 215 -2.20 15.55 -41.91
C GLY A 215 -2.19 16.71 -42.91
N ALA A 216 -1.01 17.02 -43.44
CA ALA A 216 -0.85 17.89 -44.59
C ALA A 216 -1.38 17.21 -45.87
N ALA A 217 -1.64 18.01 -46.91
CA ALA A 217 -2.12 17.47 -48.19
C ALA A 217 -1.14 16.45 -48.81
N SER A 218 0.16 16.59 -48.56
CA SER A 218 1.21 15.67 -49.00
C SER A 218 1.35 14.40 -48.15
N GLU A 219 0.77 14.36 -46.96
CA GLU A 219 0.91 13.24 -46.01
C GLU A 219 -0.13 12.14 -46.29
N LEU A 220 -0.05 11.57 -47.49
CA LEU A 220 -0.96 10.50 -47.93
C LEU A 220 -0.88 9.26 -47.03
N TRP A 221 0.26 9.05 -46.36
CA TRP A 221 0.45 7.97 -45.39
C TRP A 221 -0.46 8.12 -44.17
N TYR A 222 -0.79 9.35 -43.75
CA TYR A 222 -1.74 9.65 -42.67
C TYR A 222 -3.19 9.78 -43.15
N GLY A 223 -3.39 9.95 -44.46
CA GLY A 223 -4.71 10.14 -45.10
C GLY A 223 -4.86 11.49 -45.81
N GLY A 224 -3.80 12.29 -45.86
CA GLY A 224 -3.81 13.63 -46.45
C GLY A 224 -4.56 14.65 -45.60
N SER A 225 -4.84 15.82 -46.17
CA SER A 225 -5.58 16.87 -45.47
C SER A 225 -7.09 16.57 -45.43
N PRO A 226 -7.75 16.70 -44.26
CA PRO A 226 -9.20 16.56 -44.17
C PRO A 226 -9.94 17.78 -44.75
N ASN A 227 -9.25 18.79 -45.29
CA ASN A 227 -9.89 20.04 -45.69
C ASN A 227 -10.97 19.90 -46.76
N ALA A 228 -10.92 18.86 -47.59
CA ALA A 228 -11.89 18.58 -48.65
C ALA A 228 -13.06 17.68 -48.20
N SER A 229 -13.04 17.12 -46.98
CA SER A 229 -14.07 16.19 -46.49
C SER A 229 -15.37 16.89 -46.05
N GLY A 230 -15.36 18.23 -45.94
CA GLY A 230 -16.47 19.00 -45.37
C GLY A 230 -16.45 19.08 -43.85
N VAL A 231 -15.56 18.31 -43.21
CA VAL A 231 -15.37 18.32 -41.76
C VAL A 231 -14.71 19.62 -41.30
N LYS A 232 -15.25 20.21 -40.23
CA LYS A 232 -14.74 21.46 -39.63
C LYS A 232 -14.33 21.33 -38.18
N HIS A 233 -14.67 20.21 -37.54
CA HIS A 233 -14.44 19.95 -36.13
C HIS A 233 -14.20 18.45 -35.91
N PHE A 234 -13.27 18.09 -35.03
CA PHE A 234 -13.17 16.75 -34.44
C PHE A 234 -12.93 16.86 -32.94
N GLY A 235 -13.27 15.78 -32.23
CA GLY A 235 -13.05 15.66 -30.78
C GLY A 235 -12.52 14.28 -30.44
N ILE A 236 -11.58 14.26 -29.50
CA ILE A 236 -11.06 13.06 -28.84
C ILE A 236 -11.52 13.17 -27.39
N GLU A 237 -12.30 12.20 -26.93
CA GLU A 237 -12.80 12.12 -25.57
C GLU A 237 -11.93 11.14 -24.79
N VAL A 238 -11.39 11.58 -23.65
CA VAL A 238 -10.53 10.79 -22.76
C VAL A 238 -11.22 10.70 -21.41
N GLY A 239 -11.57 9.48 -20.98
CA GLY A 239 -12.28 9.21 -19.74
C GLY A 239 -11.35 9.14 -18.55
N TYR A 240 -10.15 8.57 -18.72
CA TYR A 240 -9.10 8.66 -17.71
C TYR A 240 -7.72 8.43 -18.30
N VAL A 241 -6.72 8.84 -17.53
CA VAL A 241 -5.33 8.46 -17.73
C VAL A 241 -4.78 7.95 -16.41
N SER A 242 -4.11 6.81 -16.45
CA SER A 242 -3.35 6.30 -15.33
C SER A 242 -1.94 5.89 -15.73
N MET A 243 -1.01 6.05 -14.81
CA MET A 243 0.38 5.66 -15.02
C MET A 243 0.93 5.10 -13.72
N ALA A 244 1.57 3.95 -13.82
CA ALA A 244 2.24 3.27 -12.73
C ALA A 244 3.69 2.98 -13.09
N GLN A 245 4.59 3.22 -12.15
CA GLN A 245 6.01 2.90 -12.23
C GLN A 245 6.21 1.39 -12.01
N TRP A 246 6.99 0.73 -12.84
CA TRP A 246 7.44 -0.64 -12.60
C TRP A 246 8.43 -0.67 -11.43
N ILE A 247 8.21 -1.58 -10.48
CA ILE A 247 8.99 -1.71 -9.25
C ILE A 247 9.76 -3.04 -9.15
N GLY A 248 9.68 -3.88 -10.18
CA GLY A 248 10.32 -5.19 -10.24
C GLY A 248 9.33 -6.31 -10.55
N GLY A 249 9.87 -7.47 -10.92
CA GLY A 249 9.07 -8.66 -11.21
C GLY A 249 8.42 -8.69 -12.59
N THR A 250 7.63 -9.71 -12.86
CA THR A 250 6.89 -9.87 -14.12
C THR A 250 5.55 -9.15 -14.01
N LEU A 251 5.21 -8.31 -14.98
CA LEU A 251 3.89 -7.71 -15.06
C LEU A 251 2.87 -8.74 -15.53
N THR A 252 1.78 -8.85 -14.78
CA THR A 252 0.61 -9.62 -15.23
C THR A 252 -0.12 -8.77 -16.29
N PRO A 253 -0.50 -9.33 -17.46
CA PRO A 253 -1.27 -8.60 -18.47
C PRO A 253 -2.50 -7.89 -17.87
N PRO A 254 -2.94 -6.75 -18.44
CA PRO A 254 -4.19 -6.12 -18.03
C PRO A 254 -5.38 -7.08 -18.27
N GLY A 255 -6.39 -7.03 -17.40
CA GLY A 255 -7.59 -7.88 -17.46
C GLY A 255 -7.44 -9.30 -16.87
N ASP A 256 -6.21 -9.81 -16.73
CA ASP A 256 -5.97 -11.04 -15.99
C ASP A 256 -6.25 -10.81 -14.49
N PRO A 257 -6.83 -11.80 -13.77
CA PRO A 257 -7.05 -11.67 -12.34
C PRO A 257 -5.72 -11.44 -11.63
N ILE A 258 -5.64 -10.33 -10.89
CA ILE A 258 -4.49 -10.05 -10.02
C ILE A 258 -4.29 -11.26 -9.11
N PRO A 259 -3.09 -11.86 -9.06
CA PRO A 259 -2.80 -12.95 -8.15
C PRO A 259 -3.19 -12.52 -6.73
N PRO A 260 -3.92 -13.35 -5.97
CA PRO A 260 -4.26 -12.98 -4.60
C PRO A 260 -2.96 -12.73 -3.82
N PRO A 261 -2.96 -11.79 -2.85
CA PRO A 261 -1.80 -11.58 -2.00
C PRO A 261 -1.40 -12.90 -1.33
N PRO A 262 -0.12 -13.08 -0.98
CA PRO A 262 0.31 -14.27 -0.25
C PRO A 262 -0.60 -14.49 0.97
N PRO A 263 -1.11 -15.72 1.19
CA PRO A 263 -1.98 -15.96 2.32
C PRO A 263 -1.21 -15.73 3.63
N PRO A 264 -1.83 -15.07 4.62
CA PRO A 264 -1.21 -14.90 5.93
C PRO A 264 -0.87 -16.24 6.56
N VAL A 265 0.27 -16.31 7.23
CA VAL A 265 0.70 -17.53 7.92
C VAL A 265 0.29 -17.50 9.39
N ALA A 266 -0.02 -18.68 9.94
CA ALA A 266 -0.21 -18.87 11.37
C ALA A 266 0.79 -19.89 11.88
N MET A 267 1.58 -19.53 12.89
CA MET A 267 2.57 -20.43 13.47
C MET A 267 2.55 -20.38 14.99
N THR A 268 2.84 -21.52 15.60
CA THR A 268 3.01 -21.66 17.04
C THR A 268 4.41 -22.18 17.34
N ILE A 269 5.15 -21.48 18.20
CA ILE A 269 6.52 -21.82 18.60
C ILE A 269 6.57 -21.97 20.12
N GLY A 270 7.43 -22.88 20.60
CA GLY A 270 7.67 -23.06 22.03
C GLY A 270 6.66 -23.97 22.70
N SER A 271 6.68 -23.97 24.02
CA SER A 271 5.87 -24.83 24.89
C SER A 271 5.61 -24.13 26.20
N GLY A 272 4.47 -24.41 26.83
CA GLY A 272 4.08 -23.78 28.08
C GLY A 272 2.57 -23.53 28.12
N PRO A 273 2.07 -23.15 29.31
CA PRO A 273 0.66 -22.87 29.51
C PRO A 273 0.23 -21.52 28.92
N HIS A 274 1.16 -20.57 28.80
CA HIS A 274 0.86 -19.20 28.37
C HIS A 274 1.14 -18.96 26.89
N MET A 275 0.46 -17.97 26.32
CA MET A 275 0.47 -17.63 24.90
C MET A 275 0.62 -16.13 24.68
N LEU A 276 1.74 -15.72 24.08
CA LEU A 276 1.90 -14.42 23.44
C LEU A 276 1.51 -14.54 21.97
N VAL A 277 0.55 -13.75 21.50
CA VAL A 277 0.10 -13.74 20.11
C VAL A 277 0.42 -12.40 19.48
N PHE A 278 1.10 -12.42 18.33
CA PHE A 278 1.43 -11.26 17.52
C PHE A 278 0.69 -11.29 16.19
N LYS A 279 0.18 -10.13 15.76
CA LYS A 279 -0.36 -9.88 14.43
C LYS A 279 0.66 -9.06 13.65
N ILE A 280 1.28 -9.64 12.63
CA ILE A 280 2.42 -9.04 11.93
C ILE A 280 2.11 -8.90 10.45
N SER A 281 2.53 -7.79 9.86
CA SER A 281 2.41 -7.54 8.42
C SER A 281 3.62 -6.79 7.89
N GLU A 282 3.73 -6.68 6.57
CA GLU A 282 4.86 -6.02 5.91
C GLU A 282 4.45 -5.13 4.74
N ASP A 283 5.35 -4.20 4.40
CA ASP A 283 5.49 -3.73 3.02
C ASP A 283 6.62 -4.55 2.39
N ALA A 284 6.29 -5.47 1.48
CA ALA A 284 7.29 -6.35 0.85
C ALA A 284 8.08 -5.59 -0.22
N PHE A 285 9.41 -5.67 -0.16
CA PHE A 285 10.29 -5.10 -1.19
C PHE A 285 11.61 -5.88 -1.28
N GLN A 286 11.94 -6.37 -2.49
CA GLN A 286 13.10 -7.24 -2.77
C GLN A 286 13.19 -8.48 -1.88
N GLY A 287 12.04 -9.06 -1.52
CA GLY A 287 11.91 -10.13 -0.53
C GLY A 287 11.15 -9.65 0.71
N ASP A 288 10.89 -10.59 1.61
CA ASP A 288 10.05 -10.34 2.78
C ASP A 288 10.84 -9.71 3.93
N ALA A 289 10.14 -8.99 4.80
CA ALA A 289 10.68 -8.46 6.04
C ALA A 289 11.07 -9.59 7.01
N GLN A 290 12.37 -9.74 7.27
CA GLN A 290 12.88 -10.71 8.23
C GLN A 290 13.02 -10.11 9.64
N TYR A 291 12.60 -10.87 10.65
CA TYR A 291 12.60 -10.41 12.04
C TYR A 291 12.88 -11.53 13.06
N THR A 292 13.28 -11.13 14.26
CA THR A 292 13.39 -12.02 15.43
C THR A 292 12.58 -11.49 16.60
N ILE A 293 12.16 -12.38 17.50
CA ILE A 293 11.48 -12.02 18.75
C ILE A 293 12.27 -12.56 19.93
N LYS A 294 12.48 -11.73 20.95
CA LYS A 294 13.01 -12.12 22.25
C LYS A 294 11.99 -11.83 23.34
N VAL A 295 11.96 -12.67 24.38
CA VAL A 295 11.25 -12.39 25.63
C VAL A 295 12.29 -12.43 26.75
N ASP A 296 12.36 -11.35 27.54
CA ASP A 296 13.33 -11.14 28.62
C ASP A 296 14.79 -11.40 28.19
N GLY A 297 15.12 -10.92 26.98
CA GLY A 297 16.45 -11.03 26.37
C GLY A 297 16.76 -12.39 25.74
N GLN A 298 15.89 -13.40 25.89
CA GLN A 298 16.05 -14.70 25.26
C GLN A 298 15.27 -14.79 23.96
N GLN A 299 15.94 -15.16 22.88
CA GLN A 299 15.28 -15.35 21.58
C GLN A 299 14.37 -16.57 21.61
N VAL A 300 13.13 -16.38 21.14
CA VAL A 300 12.14 -17.45 21.01
C VAL A 300 11.98 -17.79 19.54
N GLY A 301 12.32 -19.02 19.16
CA GLY A 301 12.34 -19.45 17.77
C GLY A 301 13.58 -18.97 17.00
N GLY A 302 13.48 -18.97 15.66
CA GLY A 302 14.55 -18.56 14.75
C GLY A 302 14.36 -17.15 14.20
N THR A 303 14.84 -16.93 12.97
CA THR A 303 14.45 -15.78 12.15
C THR A 303 13.14 -16.11 11.43
N PHE A 304 12.20 -15.17 11.50
CA PHE A 304 10.92 -15.23 10.81
C PHE A 304 10.94 -14.33 9.58
N ALA A 305 10.04 -14.59 8.64
CA ALA A 305 9.75 -13.73 7.50
C ALA A 305 8.25 -13.42 7.51
N ALA A 306 7.89 -12.14 7.38
CA ALA A 306 6.50 -11.76 7.18
C ALA A 306 6.00 -12.28 5.82
N LYS A 307 4.68 -12.43 5.68
CA LYS A 307 4.00 -12.83 4.45
C LYS A 307 2.76 -12.00 4.18
N ALA A 308 2.06 -11.60 5.23
CA ALA A 308 0.86 -10.79 5.12
C ALA A 308 1.19 -9.35 4.72
N LEU A 309 0.57 -8.88 3.63
CA LEU A 309 0.74 -7.51 3.16
C LEU A 309 -0.07 -6.53 4.01
N HIS A 310 0.59 -5.50 4.54
CA HIS A 310 -0.02 -4.45 5.36
C HIS A 310 -1.10 -3.68 4.60
N SER A 311 -0.86 -3.41 3.30
CA SER A 311 -1.80 -2.72 2.40
C SER A 311 -3.14 -3.44 2.22
N TYR A 312 -3.19 -4.76 2.43
CA TYR A 312 -4.41 -5.57 2.35
C TYR A 312 -5.13 -5.69 3.70
N GLY A 313 -4.64 -5.05 4.76
CA GLY A 313 -5.20 -5.16 6.11
C GLY A 313 -5.12 -6.59 6.66
N GLN A 314 -4.18 -7.38 6.15
CA GLN A 314 -3.94 -8.76 6.57
C GLN A 314 -2.80 -8.81 7.59
N SER A 315 -2.79 -9.83 8.44
CA SER A 315 -1.69 -10.08 9.37
C SER A 315 -1.41 -11.58 9.52
N ASP A 316 -0.13 -11.93 9.52
CA ASP A 316 0.37 -13.18 10.04
C ASP A 316 0.04 -13.30 11.53
N THR A 317 -0.12 -14.53 12.02
CA THR A 317 -0.38 -14.82 13.43
C THR A 317 0.75 -15.64 14.01
N ILE A 318 1.60 -15.00 14.82
CA ILE A 318 2.72 -15.67 15.47
C ILE A 318 2.35 -15.89 16.93
N ILE A 319 2.28 -17.15 17.34
CA ILE A 319 1.94 -17.58 18.69
C ILE A 319 3.22 -18.11 19.35
N LEU A 320 3.72 -17.41 20.36
CA LEU A 320 4.79 -17.92 21.21
C LEU A 320 4.15 -18.55 22.45
N LYS A 321 4.52 -19.79 22.74
CA LYS A 321 4.19 -20.49 23.97
C LYS A 321 5.36 -20.47 24.93
N GLY A 322 5.07 -20.16 26.18
CA GLY A 322 6.08 -20.06 27.22
C GLY A 322 5.50 -20.16 28.62
N ASP A 323 6.42 -20.15 29.57
CA ASP A 323 6.17 -20.02 31.01
C ASP A 323 7.14 -18.94 31.51
N TRP A 324 6.68 -17.69 31.48
CA TRP A 324 7.53 -16.53 31.75
C TRP A 324 7.59 -16.17 33.23
N GLY A 325 6.76 -16.82 34.06
CA GLY A 325 6.61 -16.48 35.47
C GLY A 325 5.77 -15.23 35.67
N LEU A 326 5.57 -14.83 36.92
CA LEU A 326 4.76 -13.67 37.27
C LEU A 326 5.52 -12.37 37.10
N GLY A 327 4.75 -11.32 36.83
CA GLY A 327 5.22 -9.96 36.84
C GLY A 327 5.42 -9.41 35.44
N SER A 328 6.23 -8.36 35.34
CA SER A 328 6.42 -7.63 34.09
C SER A 328 7.52 -8.25 33.24
N HIS A 329 7.18 -8.48 31.97
CA HIS A 329 8.04 -9.06 30.97
C HIS A 329 8.24 -8.10 29.81
N ARG A 330 9.38 -8.23 29.14
CA ARG A 330 9.73 -7.41 27.99
C ARG A 330 9.89 -8.27 26.75
N VAL A 331 9.14 -7.92 25.71
CA VAL A 331 9.30 -8.47 24.37
C VAL A 331 10.12 -7.51 23.52
N GLU A 332 11.15 -8.02 22.86
CA GLU A 332 11.92 -7.29 21.86
C GLU A 332 11.66 -7.88 20.48
N MET A 333 11.29 -7.03 19.53
CA MET A 333 11.18 -7.39 18.13
C MET A 333 12.25 -6.63 17.35
N ALA A 334 13.04 -7.36 16.57
CA ALA A 334 14.11 -6.79 15.76
C ALA A 334 13.81 -7.04 14.28
N PHE A 335 13.66 -5.95 13.52
CA PHE A 335 13.64 -5.97 12.05
C PHE A 335 15.08 -5.97 11.54
N LEU A 336 15.46 -6.97 10.75
CA LEU A 336 16.86 -7.29 10.49
C LEU A 336 17.44 -6.60 9.25
N GLU A 337 16.65 -6.46 8.20
CA GLU A 337 17.15 -6.13 6.86
C GLU A 337 16.22 -5.20 6.11
N ASP A 338 16.36 -3.91 6.39
CA ASP A 338 15.72 -2.85 5.63
C ASP A 338 16.26 -2.77 4.19
N ALA A 339 15.37 -2.42 3.27
CA ALA A 339 15.68 -2.14 1.88
C ALA A 339 14.84 -0.94 1.43
N TRP A 340 15.51 0.14 1.05
CA TRP A 340 14.88 1.37 0.58
C TRP A 340 15.30 1.71 -0.85
N GLY A 341 14.33 1.74 -1.76
CA GLY A 341 14.48 2.08 -3.17
C GLY A 341 14.22 3.57 -3.48
N GLY A 342 14.20 4.45 -2.48
CA GLY A 342 14.09 5.90 -2.69
C GLY A 342 12.68 6.49 -2.55
N ILE A 343 11.64 5.66 -2.40
CA ILE A 343 10.22 6.04 -2.41
C ILE A 343 9.38 5.05 -1.58
N GLY A 344 8.27 5.52 -0.99
CA GLY A 344 7.50 4.78 0.02
C GLY A 344 6.97 3.38 -0.36
N THR A 345 6.80 3.06 -1.64
CA THR A 345 6.37 1.72 -2.09
C THR A 345 7.53 0.81 -2.48
N LEU A 346 8.76 1.34 -2.47
CA LEU A 346 9.99 0.57 -2.59
C LEU A 346 10.66 0.53 -1.22
N ASP A 347 9.87 0.35 -0.18
CA ASP A 347 10.32 0.43 1.19
C ASP A 347 9.95 -0.87 1.87
N ARG A 348 10.95 -1.58 2.35
CA ARG A 348 10.70 -2.76 3.15
C ARG A 348 10.42 -2.35 4.57
N ASN A 349 9.16 -2.48 4.97
CA ASN A 349 8.74 -2.17 6.32
C ASN A 349 8.17 -3.40 7.01
N LEU A 350 8.35 -3.46 8.34
CA LEU A 350 7.71 -4.44 9.19
C LEU A 350 6.75 -3.74 10.14
N TYR A 351 5.60 -4.35 10.37
CA TYR A 351 4.58 -3.87 11.28
C TYR A 351 4.21 -4.95 12.29
N LEU A 352 4.13 -4.55 13.56
CA LEU A 352 3.35 -5.26 14.56
C LEU A 352 2.00 -4.53 14.65
N ASP A 353 0.94 -5.17 14.17
CA ASP A 353 -0.40 -4.59 14.11
C ASP A 353 -1.14 -4.71 15.45
N ALA A 354 -0.86 -5.77 16.21
CA ALA A 354 -1.37 -5.99 17.55
C ALA A 354 -0.62 -7.11 18.27
N ALA A 355 -0.61 -7.07 19.60
CA ALA A 355 -0.22 -8.19 20.44
C ALA A 355 -1.24 -8.48 21.54
N SER A 356 -1.30 -9.73 21.99
CA SER A 356 -2.09 -10.16 23.15
C SER A 356 -1.35 -11.20 23.98
N TYR A 357 -1.58 -11.19 25.29
CA TYR A 357 -1.12 -12.20 26.24
C TYR A 357 -2.32 -12.97 26.80
N ASP A 358 -2.36 -14.29 26.64
CA ASP A 358 -3.46 -15.17 27.09
C ASP A 358 -4.85 -14.66 26.68
N GLY A 359 -4.94 -14.14 25.46
CA GLY A 359 -6.18 -13.59 24.89
C GLY A 359 -6.52 -12.16 25.33
N VAL A 360 -5.76 -11.58 26.26
CA VAL A 360 -5.89 -10.17 26.68
C VAL A 360 -5.01 -9.29 25.81
N ARG A 361 -5.59 -8.24 25.21
CA ARG A 361 -4.85 -7.29 24.38
C ARG A 361 -3.75 -6.59 25.19
N ILE A 362 -2.55 -6.53 24.64
CA ILE A 362 -1.48 -5.68 25.16
C ILE A 362 -1.70 -4.26 24.63
N PRO A 363 -1.94 -3.24 25.48
CA PRO A 363 -2.10 -1.85 25.04
C PRO A 363 -0.85 -1.35 24.32
N ASP A 364 -1.03 -0.41 23.38
CA ASP A 364 0.06 0.26 22.66
C ASP A 364 1.09 -0.69 22.01
N SER A 365 0.67 -1.92 21.70
CA SER A 365 1.52 -2.96 21.09
C SER A 365 1.78 -2.77 19.60
N THR A 366 1.22 -1.72 18.99
CA THR A 366 1.45 -1.40 17.57
C THR A 366 2.85 -0.84 17.37
N LEU A 367 3.67 -1.47 16.52
CA LEU A 367 5.03 -1.01 16.20
C LEU A 367 5.21 -0.91 14.70
N ALA A 368 5.88 0.15 14.24
CA ALA A 368 6.26 0.31 12.84
C ALA A 368 7.79 0.39 12.73
N PHE A 369 8.37 -0.52 11.96
CA PHE A 369 9.80 -0.57 11.68
C PHE A 369 10.02 -0.04 10.26
N ARG A 370 10.46 1.22 10.18
CA ARG A 370 10.80 1.89 8.91
C ARG A 370 12.25 1.74 8.49
N ARG A 371 13.05 1.11 9.35
CA ARG A 371 14.50 0.86 9.22
C ARG A 371 14.87 -0.33 10.08
N THR A 372 15.99 -1.00 9.75
CA THR A 372 16.58 -2.03 10.60
C THR A 372 16.75 -1.51 12.02
N GLY A 373 16.27 -2.28 12.99
CA GLY A 373 16.27 -1.84 14.38
C GLY A 373 15.45 -2.73 15.30
N THR A 374 15.58 -2.48 16.60
CA THR A 374 14.84 -3.20 17.64
C THR A 374 13.92 -2.25 18.37
N GLN A 375 12.67 -2.67 18.56
CA GLN A 375 11.70 -2.01 19.42
C GLN A 375 11.15 -3.03 20.42
N SER A 376 10.49 -2.55 21.46
CA SER A 376 9.98 -3.42 22.51
C SER A 376 8.62 -2.99 23.00
N LEU A 377 7.86 -3.98 23.47
CA LEU A 377 6.64 -3.80 24.23
C LEU A 377 6.74 -4.59 25.54
N GLY A 378 6.01 -4.14 26.54
CA GLY A 378 5.87 -4.86 27.81
C GLY A 378 4.54 -5.61 27.86
N PHE A 379 4.52 -6.71 28.58
CA PHE A 379 3.29 -7.31 29.08
C PHE A 379 3.49 -7.69 30.54
N THR A 380 2.39 -7.86 31.25
CA THR A 380 2.43 -8.34 32.63
C THR A 380 1.67 -9.64 32.71
N ASP A 381 2.35 -10.67 33.22
CA ASP A 381 1.70 -11.92 33.54
C ASP A 381 1.03 -11.81 34.91
N TRP A 382 -0.31 -11.75 34.88
CA TRP A 382 -1.16 -11.77 36.06
C TRP A 382 -1.73 -13.17 36.35
N SER A 383 -1.22 -14.22 35.68
CA SER A 383 -1.70 -15.59 35.81
C SER A 383 -1.71 -15.98 37.29
N PRO A 384 -2.88 -16.24 37.87
CA PRO A 384 -2.95 -16.29 39.31
C PRO A 384 -2.14 -17.44 39.91
N LEU A 385 -1.41 -17.12 40.98
CA LEU A 385 -0.90 -18.13 41.89
C LEU A 385 -2.10 -18.90 42.43
N THR A 386 -2.16 -20.20 42.15
CA THR A 386 -3.12 -21.10 42.79
C THR A 386 -2.58 -21.39 44.17
N MET A 387 -3.25 -20.96 45.24
CA MET A 387 -2.82 -21.27 46.60
C MET A 387 -3.27 -22.68 47.02
N GLY A 388 -2.34 -23.62 47.03
CA GLY A 388 -2.47 -24.94 47.65
C GLY A 388 -2.14 -24.94 49.16
N ALA A 389 -2.50 -26.03 49.84
CA ALA A 389 -2.23 -26.20 51.26
C ALA A 389 -0.72 -26.17 51.58
N GLY A 390 -0.29 -25.20 52.40
CA GLY A 390 1.09 -25.05 52.86
C GLY A 390 1.99 -24.18 51.97
N GLU A 391 1.44 -23.56 50.92
CA GLU A 391 2.22 -22.77 49.96
C GLU A 391 2.55 -21.36 50.46
N ILE A 392 3.70 -20.85 50.01
CA ILE A 392 4.18 -19.49 50.25
C ILE A 392 4.23 -18.76 48.91
N ALA A 393 3.33 -17.79 48.73
CA ALA A 393 3.33 -16.85 47.61
C ALA A 393 4.12 -15.59 47.96
N GLN A 394 4.73 -14.96 46.95
CA GLN A 394 5.44 -13.69 47.05
C GLN A 394 4.83 -12.73 46.03
N GLY A 395 4.31 -11.60 46.48
CA GLY A 395 3.85 -10.50 45.62
C GLY A 395 5.00 -9.75 44.96
N THR A 396 4.63 -8.88 44.03
CA THR A 396 5.51 -7.98 43.28
C THR A 396 5.08 -6.52 43.46
N ASP A 397 5.81 -5.59 42.86
CA ASP A 397 5.37 -4.19 42.79
C ASP A 397 4.23 -4.04 41.77
N GLY A 398 3.03 -3.70 42.22
CA GLY A 398 1.86 -3.54 41.34
C GLY A 398 0.67 -4.38 41.78
N LEU A 399 -0.34 -4.53 40.92
CA LEU A 399 -1.60 -5.26 41.19
C LEU A 399 -1.43 -6.78 41.13
N ASP A 400 -1.16 -7.47 42.23
CA ASP A 400 -1.11 -8.94 42.18
C ASP A 400 -2.51 -9.58 42.34
N ILE A 401 -2.71 -10.74 41.70
CA ILE A 401 -3.94 -11.54 41.82
C ILE A 401 -3.61 -12.91 42.43
N PHE A 402 -4.11 -13.15 43.64
CA PHE A 402 -3.96 -14.43 44.34
C PHE A 402 -5.28 -15.19 44.34
N ARG A 403 -5.30 -16.40 43.74
CA ARG A 403 -6.52 -17.21 43.72
C ARG A 403 -6.62 -18.09 44.96
N CYS A 404 -7.75 -17.98 45.64
CA CYS A 404 -8.15 -18.77 46.78
C CYS A 404 -9.26 -19.74 46.33
N SER A 405 -9.11 -21.03 46.61
CA SER A 405 -10.10 -22.06 46.28
C SER A 405 -10.59 -22.75 47.56
N ASP A 406 -11.81 -23.30 47.54
CA ASP A 406 -12.41 -24.06 48.65
C ASP A 406 -11.77 -25.46 48.78
N VAL A 407 -10.47 -25.49 49.05
CA VAL A 407 -9.66 -26.69 49.28
C VAL A 407 -8.93 -26.51 50.60
N ALA A 408 -9.14 -27.46 51.52
CA ALA A 408 -8.57 -27.43 52.87
C ALA A 408 -7.06 -27.13 52.86
N GLY A 409 -6.65 -26.10 53.63
CA GLY A 409 -5.25 -25.73 53.72
C GLY A 409 -5.01 -24.29 54.19
N SER A 410 -3.75 -23.98 54.51
CA SER A 410 -3.32 -22.61 54.82
C SER A 410 -2.21 -22.16 53.87
N GLY A 411 -2.35 -20.98 53.28
CA GLY A 411 -1.31 -20.31 52.49
C GLY A 411 -0.70 -19.10 53.21
N LEU A 412 0.46 -18.66 52.75
CA LEU A 412 1.10 -17.41 53.19
C LEU A 412 1.43 -16.55 51.98
N ILE A 413 1.01 -15.29 52.00
CA ILE A 413 1.40 -14.29 51.00
C ILE A 413 2.41 -13.34 51.64
N LYS A 414 3.59 -13.25 51.04
CA LYS A 414 4.59 -12.23 51.34
C LYS A 414 4.29 -11.02 50.47
N ASP A 415 4.29 -9.84 51.09
CA ASP A 415 4.19 -8.56 50.39
C ASP A 415 2.84 -8.27 49.72
N PHE A 416 1.73 -8.56 50.40
CA PHE A 416 0.41 -8.18 49.90
C PHE A 416 0.17 -6.67 50.07
N GLN A 417 -0.03 -5.96 48.97
CA GLN A 417 -0.25 -4.51 48.91
C GLN A 417 -1.74 -4.17 49.05
N ILE A 418 -2.12 -3.62 50.20
CA ILE A 418 -3.50 -3.22 50.49
C ILE A 418 -4.02 -2.18 49.49
N GLY A 419 -5.23 -2.35 48.99
CA GLY A 419 -5.86 -1.47 48.01
C GLY A 419 -5.42 -1.72 46.57
N ILE A 420 -4.25 -2.34 46.38
CA ILE A 420 -3.67 -2.65 45.08
C ILE A 420 -3.99 -4.10 44.74
N ASP A 421 -3.48 -5.07 45.50
CA ASP A 421 -3.64 -6.50 45.24
C ASP A 421 -5.08 -7.00 45.42
N LYS A 422 -5.36 -8.18 44.86
CA LYS A 422 -6.66 -8.84 44.96
C LYS A 422 -6.54 -10.31 45.36
N LEU A 423 -7.29 -10.69 46.40
CA LEU A 423 -7.67 -12.06 46.66
C LEU A 423 -8.89 -12.41 45.81
N VAL A 424 -8.79 -13.43 44.96
CA VAL A 424 -9.90 -13.89 44.13
C VAL A 424 -10.35 -15.26 44.60
N PHE A 425 -11.54 -15.31 45.17
CA PHE A 425 -12.12 -16.54 45.70
C PHE A 425 -13.01 -17.21 44.65
N SER A 426 -12.64 -18.42 44.24
CA SER A 426 -13.41 -19.21 43.28
C SER A 426 -14.18 -20.32 43.98
N GLY A 427 -15.51 -20.35 43.81
CA GLY A 427 -16.37 -21.36 44.43
C GLY A 427 -16.52 -21.24 45.96
N VAL A 428 -16.19 -20.09 46.53
CA VAL A 428 -16.27 -19.80 47.97
C VAL A 428 -17.44 -18.86 48.22
N ASP A 429 -18.28 -19.18 49.21
CA ASP A 429 -19.32 -18.27 49.67
C ASP A 429 -18.69 -17.04 50.34
N ALA A 430 -18.97 -15.84 49.86
CA ALA A 430 -18.49 -14.59 50.45
C ALA A 430 -18.89 -14.44 51.93
N ALA A 431 -20.01 -15.04 52.35
CA ALA A 431 -20.44 -15.04 53.74
C ALA A 431 -19.57 -15.93 54.65
N SER A 432 -18.69 -16.78 54.10
CA SER A 432 -17.72 -17.57 54.85
C SER A 432 -16.44 -16.80 55.21
N VAL A 433 -16.16 -15.69 54.53
CA VAL A 433 -14.89 -14.98 54.68
C VAL A 433 -14.83 -14.24 56.02
N ARG A 434 -13.76 -14.46 56.78
CA ARG A 434 -13.45 -13.74 58.02
C ARG A 434 -12.04 -13.21 57.96
N ILE A 435 -11.85 -12.00 58.46
CA ILE A 435 -10.55 -11.34 58.57
C ILE A 435 -10.25 -11.22 60.07
N SER A 436 -9.08 -11.68 60.47
CA SER A 436 -8.63 -11.63 61.86
C SER A 436 -7.13 -11.31 61.92
N ASP A 437 -6.69 -10.59 62.94
CA ASP A 437 -5.26 -10.46 63.19
C ASP A 437 -4.66 -11.80 63.61
N GLY A 438 -3.40 -12.03 63.27
CA GLY A 438 -2.72 -13.26 63.68
C GLY A 438 -1.23 -13.26 63.42
N HIS A 439 -0.62 -14.42 63.67
CA HIS A 439 0.76 -14.71 63.28
C HIS A 439 0.81 -15.92 62.35
N GLY A 440 1.84 -15.98 61.52
CA GLY A 440 2.05 -17.05 60.57
C GLY A 440 3.45 -17.06 59.97
N GLY A 441 3.78 -18.13 59.25
CA GLY A 441 5.12 -18.34 58.67
C GLY A 441 6.14 -18.90 59.66
N ALA A 442 7.31 -19.26 59.14
CA ALA A 442 8.42 -19.85 59.93
C ALA A 442 9.04 -18.87 60.93
N ASP A 443 8.87 -17.56 60.70
CA ASP A 443 9.35 -16.47 61.55
C ASP A 443 8.28 -15.93 62.53
N ASN A 444 7.09 -16.55 62.54
CA ASN A 444 5.95 -16.12 63.36
C ASN A 444 5.64 -14.62 63.19
N ALA A 445 5.67 -14.16 61.94
CA ALA A 445 5.41 -12.78 61.58
C ALA A 445 3.99 -12.33 61.94
N TRP A 446 3.81 -11.05 62.22
CA TRP A 446 2.50 -10.41 62.43
C TRP A 446 1.86 -10.00 61.11
N GLY A 447 0.53 -9.95 61.09
CA GLY A 447 -0.25 -9.53 59.93
C GLY A 447 -1.71 -9.91 60.08
N GLN A 448 -2.42 -10.03 58.96
CA GLN A 448 -3.83 -10.42 58.92
C GLN A 448 -4.02 -11.79 58.29
N ARG A 449 -4.94 -12.56 58.85
CA ARG A 449 -5.38 -13.86 58.34
C ARG A 449 -6.78 -13.73 57.76
N VAL A 450 -6.94 -14.19 56.54
CA VAL A 450 -8.23 -14.31 55.87
C VAL A 450 -8.61 -15.78 55.88
N THR A 451 -9.62 -16.16 56.66
CA THR A 451 -10.21 -17.51 56.62
C THR A 451 -11.44 -17.50 55.74
N PHE A 452 -11.72 -18.58 55.05
CA PHE A 452 -12.81 -18.66 54.09
C PHE A 452 -13.20 -20.12 53.87
N GLY A 453 -14.24 -20.38 53.07
CA GLY A 453 -14.65 -21.74 52.73
C GLY A 453 -15.29 -22.49 53.89
N THR A 454 -15.36 -23.82 53.77
CA THR A 454 -15.98 -24.69 54.77
C THR A 454 -15.06 -25.79 55.32
N HIS A 455 -13.81 -25.88 54.85
CA HIS A 455 -12.86 -26.93 55.21
C HIS A 455 -11.64 -26.42 55.99
N GLY A 456 -11.68 -25.20 56.51
CA GLY A 456 -10.64 -24.61 57.35
C GLY A 456 -9.56 -23.86 56.56
N GLU A 457 -9.94 -23.29 55.42
CA GLU A 457 -9.08 -22.58 54.51
C GLU A 457 -8.63 -21.24 55.09
N SER A 458 -7.34 -20.92 54.93
CA SER A 458 -6.85 -19.59 55.30
C SER A 458 -5.68 -19.12 54.46
N VAL A 459 -5.57 -17.81 54.29
CA VAL A 459 -4.37 -17.14 53.77
C VAL A 459 -3.87 -16.15 54.81
N PHE A 460 -2.58 -16.21 55.11
CA PHE A 460 -1.92 -15.25 55.99
C PHE A 460 -1.18 -14.20 55.16
N LEU A 461 -1.53 -12.93 55.36
CA LEU A 461 -0.92 -11.76 54.73
C LEU A 461 0.17 -11.22 55.67
N ARG A 462 1.42 -11.56 55.36
CA ARG A 462 2.56 -11.24 56.22
C ARG A 462 2.86 -9.73 56.19
N TRP A 463 2.93 -9.10 57.36
CA TRP A 463 3.19 -7.66 57.56
C TRP A 463 2.16 -6.71 56.93
N SER A 464 0.98 -7.22 56.58
CA SER A 464 -0.09 -6.43 55.98
C SER A 464 -1.27 -6.29 56.95
N TRP A 465 -1.81 -5.08 57.06
CA TRP A 465 -3.00 -4.76 57.85
C TRP A 465 -3.95 -3.84 57.08
N GLY A 466 -5.25 -3.98 57.34
CA GLY A 466 -6.28 -3.17 56.70
C GLY A 466 -6.85 -3.80 55.43
N VAL A 467 -6.69 -5.12 55.24
CA VAL A 467 -7.36 -5.83 54.14
C VAL A 467 -8.87 -5.70 54.32
N THR A 468 -9.58 -5.40 53.24
CA THR A 468 -11.03 -5.26 53.25
C THR A 468 -11.67 -6.04 52.11
N THR A 469 -13.00 -6.04 52.05
CA THR A 469 -13.73 -6.59 50.91
C THR A 469 -13.41 -5.89 49.58
N ALA A 470 -12.84 -4.68 49.59
CA ALA A 470 -12.38 -4.00 48.37
C ALA A 470 -11.12 -4.66 47.76
N ASP A 471 -10.41 -5.46 48.56
CA ASP A 471 -9.25 -6.26 48.14
C ASP A 471 -9.65 -7.68 47.73
N MET A 472 -10.95 -7.95 47.64
CA MET A 472 -11.49 -9.29 47.40
C MET A 472 -12.39 -9.28 46.17
N ARG A 473 -12.34 -10.36 45.38
CA ARG A 473 -13.32 -10.67 44.35
C ARG A 473 -13.82 -12.10 44.53
N PHE A 474 -15.10 -12.31 44.28
CA PHE A 474 -15.73 -13.62 44.35
C PHE A 474 -16.18 -14.00 42.93
N THR A 475 -15.83 -15.20 42.49
CA THR A 475 -16.08 -15.70 41.12
C THR A 475 -16.71 -17.07 41.13
#